data_AF-A0A812GC47-F1
#
_entry.id   AF-A0A812GC47-F1
#
_cell.length_a   1.000
_cell.length_b   1.000
_cell.length_c   1.000
_cell.angle_alpha   90.00
_cell.angle_beta   90.00
_cell.angle_gamma   90.00
#
_symmetry.space_group_name_H-M   'P 1'
#
loop_
_entity.id
_entity.type
_entity.pdbx_description
1 polymer ?
#
loop_
_entity_poly.entity_id
_entity_poly.type
_entity_poly.pdbx_seq_one_letter_code
_entity_poly.pdbx_strand_id
1 'polypeptide(L)'
;MRTMRGLLGLCLLAALLWGYGRDSGFLVPSPRGAVQQQFAGKAPTRLLRRAGSEGAVEEEKSSSLKAFWKFLRPHTIRGTILGSSAMVSRAVIENGQAPDWSLLPTAALGVLALLCGNGYIVGINQIYDVSIDVINKPFLPVAAKELSIPQAWVLIILMAVCGTGLAFHLFGPLIGSLYAFGLFLGTIYSVPSGSEM
;
A
#
# COMPACT_ATOMS: atom_id res chain seq x y z
N MET A 1 21.12 15.73 -0.04
CA MET A 1 21.59 14.39 0.41
C MET A 1 21.30 14.07 1.89
N ARG A 2 21.15 15.03 2.82
CA ARG A 2 20.84 14.73 4.24
C ARG A 2 19.38 14.30 4.51
N THR A 3 18.43 14.71 3.67
CA THR A 3 16.98 14.43 3.84
C THR A 3 16.51 13.09 3.28
N MET A 4 17.20 12.49 2.29
CA MET A 4 16.89 11.12 1.81
C MET A 4 17.10 10.06 2.90
N ARG A 5 18.02 10.29 3.84
CA ARG A 5 18.21 9.44 5.02
C ARG A 5 17.01 9.50 5.98
N GLY A 6 16.29 10.62 6.03
CA GLY A 6 15.10 10.80 6.86
C GLY A 6 13.87 10.05 6.33
N LEU A 7 13.65 10.10 5.00
CA LEU A 7 12.55 9.35 4.36
C LEU A 7 12.79 7.83 4.44
N LEU A 8 14.03 7.39 4.18
CA LEU A 8 14.44 5.99 4.39
C LEU A 8 14.31 5.57 5.86
N GLY A 9 14.60 6.46 6.81
CA GLY A 9 14.45 6.22 8.24
C GLY A 9 12.99 6.06 8.69
N LEU A 10 12.06 6.82 8.10
CA LEU A 10 10.62 6.66 8.33
C LEU A 10 10.09 5.35 7.73
N CYS A 11 10.55 4.96 6.54
CA CYS A 11 10.27 3.65 5.96
C CYS A 11 10.84 2.49 6.81
N LEU A 12 12.04 2.66 7.39
CA LEU A 12 12.64 1.68 8.30
C LEU A 12 11.88 1.59 9.63
N LEU A 13 11.46 2.71 10.21
CA LEU A 13 10.68 2.75 11.45
C LEU A 13 9.32 2.08 11.24
N ALA A 14 8.69 2.31 10.09
CA ALA A 14 7.45 1.64 9.74
C ALA A 14 7.64 0.15 9.40
N ALA A 15 8.78 -0.26 8.83
CA ALA A 15 9.14 -1.67 8.68
C ALA A 15 9.41 -2.36 10.03
N LEU A 16 9.96 -1.63 11.00
CA LEU A 16 10.12 -2.10 12.38
C LEU A 16 8.77 -2.21 13.10
N LEU A 17 7.85 -1.25 12.89
CA LEU A 17 6.48 -1.32 13.41
C LEU A 17 5.65 -2.43 12.73
N TRP A 18 5.89 -2.67 11.44
CA TRP A 18 5.35 -3.82 10.69
C TRP A 18 5.85 -5.14 11.26
N GLY A 19 7.12 -5.22 11.67
CA GLY A 19 7.69 -6.37 12.39
C GLY A 19 7.10 -6.54 13.80
N TYR A 20 6.88 -5.45 14.53
CA TYR A 20 6.38 -5.47 15.90
C TYR A 20 4.92 -5.93 16.03
N GLY A 21 4.06 -5.59 15.05
CA GLY A 21 2.67 -6.08 15.00
C GLY A 21 2.53 -7.56 14.63
N ARG A 22 3.63 -8.25 14.29
CA ARG A 22 3.68 -9.68 13.91
C ARG A 22 3.71 -10.62 15.12
N ASP A 23 4.14 -10.12 16.28
CA ASP A 23 4.32 -10.94 17.50
C ASP A 23 3.03 -11.12 18.32
N SER A 24 1.96 -10.39 17.98
CA SER A 24 0.60 -10.66 18.46
C SER A 24 -0.03 -11.81 17.65
N GLY A 25 0.31 -13.04 18.05
CA GLY A 25 0.09 -14.28 17.30
C GLY A 25 -1.24 -14.44 16.59
N PHE A 26 -1.17 -14.67 15.28
CA PHE A 26 -2.22 -15.31 14.51
C PHE A 26 -1.58 -16.24 13.46
N LEU A 27 -1.55 -17.53 13.78
CA LEU A 27 -1.17 -18.60 12.86
C LEU A 27 -2.30 -18.77 11.84
N VAL A 28 -2.07 -18.34 10.60
CA VAL A 28 -2.88 -18.78 9.46
C VAL A 28 -2.57 -20.27 9.24
N PRO A 29 -3.52 -21.20 9.43
CA PRO A 29 -3.27 -22.60 9.15
C PRO A 29 -3.20 -22.77 7.63
N SER A 30 -2.05 -23.19 7.11
CA SER A 30 -1.94 -23.61 5.70
C SER A 30 -2.63 -24.98 5.51
N PRO A 31 -3.48 -25.17 4.48
CA PRO A 31 -4.25 -26.41 4.29
C PRO A 31 -3.44 -27.67 3.95
N ARG A 32 -2.10 -27.60 3.92
CA ARG A 32 -1.24 -28.62 3.30
C ARG A 32 -0.44 -29.49 4.27
N GLY A 33 -0.69 -29.40 5.57
CA GLY A 33 0.01 -30.23 6.58
C GLY A 33 -0.18 -31.74 6.41
N ALA A 34 -1.22 -32.18 5.68
CA ALA A 34 -1.54 -33.60 5.53
C ALA A 34 -0.80 -34.32 4.38
N VAL A 35 -0.22 -33.59 3.42
CA VAL A 35 0.33 -34.23 2.18
C VAL A 35 1.83 -34.56 2.31
N GLN A 36 2.54 -33.96 3.25
CA GLN A 36 4.00 -34.01 3.27
C GLN A 36 4.61 -35.11 4.16
N GLN A 37 3.78 -35.88 4.88
CA GLN A 37 4.27 -37.02 5.68
C GLN A 37 4.62 -38.27 4.85
N GLN A 38 4.26 -38.33 3.56
CA GLN A 38 4.36 -39.57 2.79
C GLN A 38 5.72 -39.79 2.08
N PHE A 39 6.64 -38.81 2.11
CA PHE A 39 7.93 -38.88 1.41
C PHE A 39 9.16 -38.55 2.27
N ALA A 40 9.11 -38.83 3.57
CA ALA A 40 10.24 -38.63 4.48
C ALA A 40 11.25 -39.80 4.42
N GLY A 41 11.96 -39.93 3.29
CA GLY A 41 13.06 -40.88 3.12
C GLY A 41 14.34 -40.17 2.68
N LYS A 42 15.23 -39.86 3.65
CA LYS A 42 16.62 -39.40 3.47
C LYS A 42 16.85 -37.99 2.87
N ALA A 43 16.41 -36.94 3.57
CA ALA A 43 17.05 -35.63 3.48
C ALA A 43 17.46 -35.15 4.87
N PRO A 44 18.67 -34.60 5.07
CA PRO A 44 19.11 -34.13 6.37
C PRO A 44 18.16 -33.03 6.87
N THR A 45 17.65 -33.20 8.09
CA THR A 45 16.54 -32.44 8.70
C THR A 45 16.73 -30.92 8.66
N ARG A 46 17.99 -30.45 8.59
CA ARG A 46 18.32 -29.02 8.44
C ARG A 46 17.99 -28.45 7.06
N LEU A 47 18.15 -29.21 5.99
CA LEU A 47 17.83 -28.76 4.63
C LEU A 47 16.31 -28.73 4.40
N LEU A 48 15.57 -29.71 4.93
CA LEU A 48 14.10 -29.69 4.91
C LEU A 48 13.53 -28.51 5.70
N ARG A 49 14.11 -28.19 6.87
CA ARG A 49 13.69 -27.02 7.67
C ARG A 49 14.00 -25.70 6.97
N ARG A 50 15.13 -25.60 6.27
CA ARG A 50 15.51 -24.39 5.53
C ARG A 50 14.65 -24.19 4.28
N ALA A 51 14.46 -25.23 3.49
CA ALA A 51 13.55 -25.20 2.33
C ALA A 51 12.09 -24.94 2.74
N GLY A 52 11.64 -25.51 3.86
CA GLY A 52 10.32 -25.22 4.42
C GLY A 52 10.18 -23.79 4.96
N SER A 53 11.25 -23.23 5.55
CA SER A 53 11.29 -21.82 5.98
C SER A 53 11.31 -20.87 4.79
N GLU A 54 12.11 -21.15 3.76
CA GLU A 54 12.20 -20.32 2.54
C GLU A 54 10.88 -20.36 1.77
N GLY A 55 10.29 -21.55 1.61
CA GLY A 55 8.97 -21.72 0.98
C GLY A 55 7.82 -21.07 1.76
N ALA A 56 7.81 -21.17 3.09
CA ALA A 56 6.80 -20.51 3.93
C ALA A 56 6.92 -18.98 3.87
N VAL A 57 8.14 -18.45 3.86
CA VAL A 57 8.39 -17.00 3.74
C VAL A 57 7.99 -16.49 2.36
N GLU A 58 8.25 -17.24 1.29
CA GLU A 58 7.82 -16.87 -0.07
C GLU A 58 6.29 -16.93 -0.23
N GLU A 59 5.65 -17.95 0.34
CA GLU A 59 4.19 -18.10 0.32
C GLU A 59 3.50 -17.00 1.14
N GLU A 60 4.05 -16.67 2.32
CA GLU A 60 3.62 -15.55 3.18
C GLU A 60 3.75 -14.22 2.42
N LYS A 61 4.92 -13.94 1.83
CA LYS A 61 5.16 -12.71 1.05
C LYS A 61 4.23 -12.59 -0.15
N SER A 62 4.00 -13.68 -0.87
CA SER A 62 3.05 -13.73 -1.99
C SER A 62 1.62 -13.43 -1.54
N SER A 63 1.20 -13.96 -0.39
CA SER A 63 -0.09 -13.68 0.22
C SER A 63 -0.22 -12.21 0.63
N SER A 64 0.79 -11.64 1.31
CA SER A 64 0.80 -10.23 1.71
C SER A 64 0.78 -9.27 0.52
N LEU A 65 1.49 -9.58 -0.56
CA LEU A 65 1.47 -8.78 -1.79
C LEU A 65 0.10 -8.82 -2.48
N LYS A 66 -0.57 -9.97 -2.50
CA LYS A 66 -1.94 -10.10 -3.02
C LYS A 66 -2.93 -9.31 -2.18
N ALA A 67 -2.83 -9.39 -0.86
CA ALA A 67 -3.66 -8.61 0.07
C ALA A 67 -3.44 -7.11 -0.13
N PHE A 68 -2.18 -6.68 -0.25
CA PHE A 68 -1.83 -5.28 -0.55
C PHE A 68 -2.39 -4.82 -1.91
N TRP A 69 -2.27 -5.64 -2.95
CA TRP A 69 -2.81 -5.32 -4.27
C TRP A 69 -4.33 -5.18 -4.27
N LYS A 70 -5.04 -6.09 -3.59
CA LYS A 70 -6.50 -5.97 -3.38
C LYS A 70 -6.85 -4.70 -2.59
N PHE A 71 -6.05 -4.38 -1.56
CA PHE A 71 -6.25 -3.23 -0.68
C PHE A 71 -6.21 -1.93 -1.46
N LEU A 72 -5.29 -1.80 -2.42
CA LEU A 72 -5.18 -0.61 -3.29
C LEU A 72 -6.32 -0.45 -4.30
N ARG A 73 -7.28 -1.39 -4.38
CA ARG A 73 -8.39 -1.39 -5.34
C ARG A 73 -7.93 -1.15 -6.79
N PRO A 74 -7.46 -2.16 -7.53
CA PRO A 74 -6.75 -1.99 -8.80
C PRO A 74 -7.54 -1.25 -9.90
N HIS A 75 -8.87 -1.17 -9.80
CA HIS A 75 -9.67 -0.37 -10.72
C HIS A 75 -9.43 1.14 -10.59
N THR A 76 -9.11 1.65 -9.39
CA THR A 76 -8.84 3.08 -9.17
C THR A 76 -7.43 3.47 -9.66
N ILE A 77 -6.47 2.53 -9.63
CA ILE A 77 -5.11 2.71 -10.18
C ILE A 77 -5.17 3.06 -11.67
N ARG A 78 -6.01 2.36 -12.43
CA ARG A 78 -6.21 2.63 -13.86
C ARG A 78 -6.70 4.05 -14.10
N GLY A 79 -7.66 4.51 -13.29
CA GLY A 79 -8.17 5.89 -13.34
C GLY A 79 -7.09 6.92 -13.04
N THR A 80 -6.27 6.68 -12.00
CA THR A 80 -5.16 7.59 -11.64
C THR A 80 -4.11 7.69 -12.75
N ILE A 81 -3.72 6.57 -13.36
CA ILE A 81 -2.74 6.57 -14.45
C ILE A 81 -3.31 7.29 -15.67
N LEU A 82 -4.55 6.98 -16.07
CA LEU A 82 -5.20 7.64 -17.20
C LEU A 82 -5.38 9.16 -16.97
N GLY A 83 -5.88 9.55 -15.79
CA GLY A 83 -6.10 10.95 -15.46
C GLY A 83 -4.81 11.77 -15.41
N SER A 84 -3.77 11.24 -14.77
CA SER A 84 -2.45 11.91 -14.74
C SER A 84 -1.82 12.01 -16.12
N SER A 85 -1.91 10.95 -16.94
CA SER A 85 -1.39 10.93 -18.31
C SER A 85 -2.14 11.91 -19.22
N ALA A 86 -3.46 12.03 -19.06
CA ALA A 86 -4.28 12.99 -19.78
C ALA A 86 -3.93 14.44 -19.40
N MET A 87 -3.72 14.72 -18.11
CA MET A 87 -3.32 16.05 -17.64
C MET A 87 -1.94 16.45 -18.17
N VAL A 88 -0.96 15.54 -18.16
CA VAL A 88 0.38 15.79 -18.72
C VAL A 88 0.29 16.02 -20.22
N SER A 89 -0.44 15.16 -20.95
CA SER A 89 -0.66 15.33 -22.39
C SER A 89 -1.27 16.69 -22.72
N ARG A 90 -2.27 17.11 -21.94
CA ARG A 90 -2.92 18.41 -22.09
C ARG A 90 -1.95 19.56 -21.89
N ALA A 91 -1.13 19.51 -20.83
CA ALA A 91 -0.13 20.52 -20.55
C ALA A 91 0.95 20.62 -21.64
N VAL A 92 1.35 19.50 -22.26
CA VAL A 92 2.29 19.49 -23.39
C VAL A 92 1.69 20.16 -24.61
N ILE A 93 0.42 19.84 -24.94
CA ILE A 93 -0.28 20.44 -26.07
C ILE A 93 -0.43 21.96 -25.88
N GLU A 94 -0.78 22.42 -24.68
CA GLU A 94 -0.99 23.85 -24.38
C GLU A 94 0.32 24.66 -24.41
N ASN A 95 1.44 24.07 -23.96
CA ASN A 95 2.74 24.76 -24.00
C ASN A 95 3.38 24.75 -25.39
N GLY A 96 2.95 23.88 -26.30
CA GLY A 96 3.47 23.79 -27.68
C GLY A 96 4.94 23.37 -27.79
N GLN A 97 5.57 22.98 -26.68
CA GLN A 97 6.95 22.54 -26.61
C GLN A 97 7.03 21.01 -26.59
N ALA A 98 8.08 20.47 -27.21
CA ALA A 98 8.36 19.04 -27.11
C ALA A 98 8.64 18.66 -25.64
N PRO A 99 8.11 17.53 -25.16
CA PRO A 99 8.35 17.09 -23.78
C PRO A 99 9.83 16.80 -23.57
N ASP A 100 10.38 17.32 -22.48
CA ASP A 100 11.71 16.93 -22.03
C ASP A 100 11.67 15.52 -21.43
N TRP A 101 12.18 14.56 -22.18
CA TRP A 101 12.25 13.15 -21.77
C TRP A 101 13.11 12.93 -20.52
N SER A 102 13.99 13.88 -20.16
CA SER A 102 14.75 13.83 -18.91
C SER A 102 13.86 13.91 -17.66
N LEU A 103 12.64 14.45 -17.80
CA LEU A 103 11.66 14.58 -16.72
C LEU A 103 10.82 13.31 -16.51
N LEU A 104 10.93 12.32 -17.39
CA LEU A 104 10.16 11.07 -17.31
C LEU A 104 10.34 10.35 -15.95
N PRO A 105 11.54 10.25 -15.36
CA PRO A 105 11.71 9.67 -14.03
C PRO A 105 10.96 10.46 -12.94
N THR A 106 10.99 11.79 -13.00
CA THR A 106 10.25 12.65 -12.06
C THR A 106 8.74 12.47 -12.24
N ALA A 107 8.26 12.37 -13.47
CA ALA A 107 6.86 12.09 -13.76
C ALA A 107 6.42 10.72 -13.21
N ALA A 108 7.24 9.67 -13.35
CA ALA A 108 6.97 8.36 -12.78
C ALA A 108 6.89 8.40 -11.24
N LEU A 109 7.77 9.15 -10.57
CA LEU A 109 7.70 9.39 -9.13
C LEU A 109 6.46 10.21 -8.73
N GLY A 110 6.01 11.12 -9.59
CA GLY A 110 4.73 11.82 -9.43
C GLY A 110 3.54 10.88 -9.46
N VAL A 111 3.50 9.95 -10.43
CA VAL A 111 2.47 8.90 -10.48
C VAL A 111 2.53 8.03 -9.22
N LEU A 112 3.73 7.66 -8.76
CA LEU A 112 3.88 6.93 -7.49
C LEU A 112 3.28 7.70 -6.30
N ALA A 113 3.53 9.00 -6.20
CA ALA A 113 2.92 9.85 -5.17
C ALA A 113 1.38 9.83 -5.27
N LEU A 114 0.82 9.94 -6.48
CA LEU A 114 -0.63 9.86 -6.70
C LEU A 114 -1.20 8.49 -6.30
N LEU A 115 -0.49 7.40 -6.58
CA LEU A 115 -0.89 6.05 -6.18
C LEU A 115 -0.87 5.88 -4.66
N CYS A 116 0.13 6.44 -3.97
CA CYS A 116 0.14 6.51 -2.51
C CYS A 116 -1.09 7.24 -1.97
N GLY A 117 -1.48 8.36 -2.58
CA GLY A 117 -2.63 9.14 -2.14
C GLY A 117 -3.95 8.40 -2.35
N ASN A 118 -4.09 7.73 -3.50
CA ASN A 118 -5.22 6.85 -3.78
C ASN A 118 -5.30 5.69 -2.77
N GLY A 119 -4.16 5.03 -2.49
CA GLY A 119 -4.06 3.97 -1.50
C GLY A 119 -4.44 4.43 -0.09
N TYR A 120 -4.04 5.65 0.31
CA TYR A 120 -4.47 6.25 1.58
C TYR A 120 -6.00 6.38 1.64
N ILE A 121 -6.61 7.04 0.65
CA ILE A 121 -8.06 7.32 0.62
C ILE A 121 -8.88 6.03 0.58
N VAL A 122 -8.47 5.06 -0.25
CA VAL A 122 -9.12 3.75 -0.33
C VAL A 122 -8.95 2.97 0.97
N GLY A 123 -7.80 3.10 1.62
CA GLY A 123 -7.49 2.39 2.85
C GLY A 123 -8.24 2.93 4.06
N ILE A 124 -8.29 4.26 4.22
CA ILE A 124 -9.01 4.88 5.34
C ILE A 124 -10.52 4.60 5.26
N ASN A 125 -11.11 4.62 4.06
CA ASN A 125 -12.48 4.17 3.84
C ASN A 125 -12.68 2.72 4.32
N GLN A 126 -11.80 1.80 3.93
CA GLN A 126 -11.91 0.39 4.34
C GLN A 126 -11.78 0.18 5.86
N ILE A 127 -11.08 1.07 6.57
CA ILE A 127 -10.93 0.98 8.04
C ILE A 127 -12.23 1.39 8.72
N TYR A 128 -12.84 2.49 8.29
CA TYR A 128 -14.07 3.00 8.91
C TYR A 128 -15.32 2.23 8.48
N ASP A 129 -15.36 1.75 7.24
CA ASP A 129 -16.51 1.02 6.68
C ASP A 129 -16.47 -0.49 6.94
N VAL A 130 -15.64 -1.00 7.87
CA VAL A 130 -15.48 -2.45 8.11
C VAL A 130 -16.82 -3.17 8.29
N SER A 131 -17.73 -2.64 9.11
CA SER A 131 -19.02 -3.27 9.41
C SER A 131 -19.91 -3.37 8.17
N ILE A 132 -19.84 -2.39 7.28
CA ILE A 132 -20.61 -2.29 6.04
C ILE A 132 -19.97 -3.18 4.96
N ASP A 133 -18.65 -3.13 4.82
CA ASP A 133 -17.90 -3.85 3.78
C ASP A 133 -17.88 -5.37 4.05
N VAL A 134 -18.03 -5.84 5.29
CA VAL A 134 -18.24 -7.28 5.59
C VAL A 134 -19.51 -7.83 4.91
N ILE A 135 -20.54 -7.01 4.75
CA ILE A 135 -21.80 -7.40 4.10
C ILE A 135 -21.73 -7.19 2.59
N ASN A 136 -21.30 -6.01 2.17
CA ASN A 136 -21.39 -5.58 0.77
C ASN A 136 -20.19 -6.00 -0.08
N LYS A 137 -19.00 -6.09 0.53
CA LYS A 137 -17.71 -6.30 -0.15
C LYS A 137 -16.81 -7.26 0.65
N PRO A 138 -17.29 -8.49 0.96
CA PRO A 138 -16.60 -9.41 1.88
C PRO A 138 -15.21 -9.86 1.39
N PHE A 139 -14.89 -9.63 0.12
CA PHE A 139 -13.60 -9.94 -0.51
C PHE A 139 -12.52 -8.87 -0.26
N LEU A 140 -12.85 -7.73 0.35
CA LEU A 140 -11.87 -6.68 0.66
C LEU A 140 -10.95 -7.11 1.81
N PRO A 141 -9.64 -6.78 1.78
CA PRO A 141 -8.68 -7.34 2.73
C PRO A 141 -9.00 -7.11 4.20
N VAL A 142 -9.51 -5.92 4.57
CA VAL A 142 -9.88 -5.61 5.96
C VAL A 142 -11.17 -6.35 6.37
N ALA A 143 -12.17 -6.38 5.49
CA ALA A 143 -13.44 -7.08 5.72
C ALA A 143 -13.26 -8.62 5.78
N ALA A 144 -12.40 -9.17 4.92
CA ALA A 144 -12.04 -10.58 4.84
C ALA A 144 -11.12 -11.04 5.99
N LYS A 145 -10.65 -10.11 6.83
CA LYS A 145 -9.61 -10.35 7.84
C LYS A 145 -8.28 -10.87 7.27
N GLU A 146 -8.05 -10.67 5.97
CA GLU A 146 -6.74 -10.90 5.34
C GLU A 146 -5.72 -9.86 5.81
N LEU A 147 -6.19 -8.68 6.23
CA LEU A 147 -5.38 -7.59 6.77
C LEU A 147 -6.00 -7.08 8.09
N SER A 148 -5.21 -7.05 9.16
CA SER A 148 -5.70 -6.54 10.45
C SER A 148 -5.86 -5.02 10.45
N ILE A 149 -6.74 -4.49 11.30
CA ILE A 149 -6.94 -3.02 11.43
C ILE A 149 -5.62 -2.29 11.77
N PRO A 150 -4.78 -2.76 12.70
CA PRO A 150 -3.48 -2.11 12.97
C PRO A 150 -2.56 -2.09 11.75
N GLN A 151 -2.50 -3.19 10.98
CA GLN A 151 -1.71 -3.24 9.75
C GLN A 151 -2.25 -2.26 8.69
N ALA A 152 -3.57 -2.13 8.59
CA ALA A 152 -4.21 -1.18 7.69
C ALA A 152 -3.81 0.27 8.02
N TRP A 153 -3.83 0.62 9.31
CA TRP A 153 -3.38 1.93 9.79
C TRP A 153 -1.92 2.20 9.45
N VAL A 154 -1.02 1.26 9.74
CA VAL A 154 0.41 1.37 9.39
C VAL A 154 0.57 1.61 7.89
N LEU A 155 -0.17 0.86 7.07
CA LEU A 155 -0.11 0.96 5.62
C LEU A 155 -0.56 2.32 5.10
N ILE A 156 -1.71 2.84 5.58
CA ILE A 156 -2.20 4.14 5.12
C ILE A 156 -1.30 5.28 5.60
N ILE A 157 -0.76 5.22 6.83
CA ILE A 157 0.19 6.22 7.33
C ILE A 157 1.45 6.24 6.46
N LEU A 158 1.98 5.06 6.12
CA LEU A 158 3.11 4.91 5.21
C LEU A 158 2.83 5.56 3.85
N MET A 159 1.66 5.28 3.27
CA MET A 159 1.25 5.85 2.00
C MET A 159 1.12 7.38 2.08
N ALA A 160 0.51 7.91 3.14
CA ALA A 160 0.40 9.36 3.36
C ALA A 160 1.78 10.02 3.46
N VAL A 161 2.66 9.51 4.31
CA VAL A 161 4.01 10.08 4.51
C VAL A 161 4.84 10.00 3.23
N CYS A 162 4.84 8.85 2.55
CA CYS A 162 5.59 8.66 1.31
C CYS A 162 5.08 9.58 0.20
N GLY A 163 3.77 9.60 -0.02
CA GLY A 163 3.13 10.40 -1.06
C GLY A 163 3.30 11.89 -0.84
N THR A 164 3.04 12.38 0.38
CA THR A 164 3.25 13.79 0.73
C THR A 164 4.73 14.16 0.64
N GLY A 165 5.64 13.31 1.12
CA GLY A 165 7.08 13.54 1.02
C GLY A 165 7.54 13.70 -0.43
N LEU A 166 7.11 12.80 -1.32
CA LEU A 166 7.38 12.90 -2.76
C LEU A 166 6.80 14.19 -3.36
N ALA A 167 5.56 14.53 -3.01
CA ALA A 167 4.88 15.72 -3.52
C ALA A 167 5.65 17.01 -3.19
N PHE A 168 6.03 17.19 -1.91
CA PHE A 168 6.79 18.38 -1.48
C PHE A 168 8.20 18.41 -2.05
N HIS A 169 8.90 17.26 -2.11
CA HIS A 169 10.29 17.22 -2.54
C HIS A 169 10.48 17.39 -4.04
N LEU A 170 9.58 16.84 -4.86
CA LEU A 170 9.74 16.84 -6.32
C LEU A 170 8.99 17.99 -7.00
N PHE A 171 7.87 18.44 -6.43
CA PHE A 171 6.97 19.40 -7.09
C PHE A 171 6.76 20.70 -6.29
N GLY A 172 7.42 20.83 -5.14
CA GLY A 172 7.44 22.06 -4.35
C GLY A 172 6.22 22.25 -3.42
N PRO A 173 6.18 23.37 -2.68
CA PRO A 173 5.24 23.57 -1.58
C PRO A 173 3.78 23.72 -2.03
N LEU A 174 3.51 24.29 -3.21
CA LEU A 174 2.15 24.44 -3.71
C LEU A 174 1.51 23.09 -4.02
N ILE A 175 2.17 22.26 -4.83
CA ILE A 175 1.68 20.92 -5.18
C ILE A 175 1.65 20.01 -3.95
N GLY A 176 2.68 20.08 -3.09
CA GLY A 176 2.68 19.38 -1.81
C GLY A 176 1.49 19.74 -0.92
N SER A 177 1.12 21.03 -0.86
CA SER A 177 -0.03 21.49 -0.06
C SER A 177 -1.36 21.04 -0.68
N LEU A 178 -1.52 21.12 -2.00
CA LEU A 178 -2.71 20.61 -2.70
C LEU A 178 -2.88 19.11 -2.51
N TYR A 179 -1.77 18.36 -2.56
CA TYR A 179 -1.76 16.93 -2.31
C TYR A 179 -2.21 16.62 -0.87
N ALA A 180 -1.64 17.29 0.13
CA ALA A 180 -2.02 17.13 1.54
C ALA A 180 -3.49 17.52 1.77
N PHE A 181 -3.96 18.58 1.12
CA PHE A 181 -5.37 18.97 1.16
C PHE A 181 -6.29 17.89 0.55
N GLY A 182 -5.87 17.24 -0.53
CA GLY A 182 -6.58 16.09 -1.10
C GLY A 182 -6.70 14.91 -0.12
N LEU A 183 -5.63 14.60 0.62
CA LEU A 183 -5.70 13.59 1.69
C LEU A 183 -6.65 13.99 2.82
N PHE A 184 -6.61 15.27 3.21
CA PHE A 184 -7.54 15.82 4.20
C PHE A 184 -9.00 15.67 3.76
N LEU A 185 -9.32 16.03 2.50
CA LEU A 185 -10.66 15.84 1.93
C LEU A 185 -11.08 14.36 1.92
N GLY A 186 -10.18 13.46 1.55
CA GLY A 186 -10.43 12.02 1.61
C GLY A 186 -10.72 11.53 3.03
N THR A 187 -10.03 12.10 4.02
CA THR A 187 -10.22 11.77 5.44
C THR A 187 -11.59 12.19 5.93
N ILE A 188 -11.98 13.45 5.72
CA ILE A 188 -13.28 13.96 6.18
C ILE A 188 -14.46 13.27 5.47
N TYR A 189 -14.26 12.77 4.26
CA TYR A 189 -15.24 11.96 3.55
C TYR A 189 -15.43 10.57 4.18
N SER A 190 -14.36 9.99 4.73
CA SER A 190 -14.35 8.61 5.22
C SER A 190 -14.71 8.49 6.70
N VAL A 191 -14.45 9.53 7.49
CA VAL A 191 -14.71 9.53 8.94
C VAL A 191 -16.19 9.86 9.17
N PRO A 192 -16.93 9.07 9.96
CA PRO A 192 -18.31 9.38 10.31
C PRO A 192 -18.40 10.75 11.02
N SER A 193 -19.13 11.70 10.47
CA SER A 193 -19.54 12.90 11.19
C SER A 193 -20.56 12.49 12.26
N GLY A 194 -20.29 12.80 13.53
CA GLY A 194 -20.98 12.25 14.71
C GLY A 194 -22.46 12.60 14.89
N SER A 195 -23.30 12.44 13.88
CA SER A 195 -24.76 12.53 13.96
C SER A 195 -25.48 11.17 13.98
N GLU A 196 -24.75 10.05 13.91
CA GLU A 196 -25.30 8.69 13.97
C GLU A 196 -24.50 7.78 14.92
N MET A 197 -24.30 8.24 16.16
CA MET A 197 -23.97 7.40 17.33
C MET A 197 -25.07 7.55 18.37
#